data_AF-A0A0F9MNF7-F1
#
_entry.id   AF-A0A0F9MNF7-F1
#
_cell.length_a   1.000
_cell.length_b   1.000
_cell.length_c   1.000
_cell.angle_alpha   90.00
_cell.angle_beta   90.00
_cell.angle_gamma   90.00
#
_symmetry.space_group_name_H-M   'P 1'
#
loop_
_entity.id
_entity.type
_entity.pdbx_description
1 polymer ?
#
loop_
_entity_poly.entity_id
_entity_poly.type
_entity_poly.pdbx_seq_one_letter_code
_entity_poly.pdbx_strand_id
1 'polypeptide(L)'
;MLPDIHTNNLFTERVSEPERYDHRVLGFKWAKVLKYNLVKKARLMSKAGRKNGVPRFISPSAFWTLPRIERVLVEKEQKQADYLTRYFVLLAASGTLEKAFWGPLLCSREGLIDDGSNQYPKVERITHYASVIGQLENVTVRPAFFALKQVIAATSGAKYEGTLATTKNIEIHAFRKGETLIHIAWTINGKGYQLNKLYNDDDLNAANIQNRDGIDESAAHFISEPPTFIKWNTHHQLSLRSDLALNAMTSIFAHTTQGNYFPVKEAGWEGILTANDQANAEAMLKQLHPDNLPAATQSSTFRKARNIIWRVPGVDGAEVVAKKPLKVAIQKLLFDRFKPTKARRSWNAAAELSRRDISTARAIAYFEKSGDKSMLENVFICEKVDHDFTIRDIFNAFREGETIYQGVTPEQVYEGLSNFLQELHGRGVFFRDLAGGNILVKKHDNALKFTLIDINRARFYNHPVTMQQRLSDLTRISHKLHWEGREALVSLYLNGMRKSKNFTFTYRLPFYLYDYKVNFKRKYGRK
;
A
#
# COMPACT_ATOMS: atom_id res chain seq x y z
N MET A 1 39.38 -29.34 -3.94
CA MET A 1 38.42 -29.52 -5.05
C MET A 1 37.27 -28.53 -4.82
N LEU A 2 36.92 -27.72 -5.80
CA LEU A 2 35.73 -26.85 -5.73
C LEU A 2 34.49 -27.65 -6.19
N PRO A 3 33.29 -27.32 -5.72
CA PRO A 3 32.07 -28.01 -6.14
C PRO A 3 31.76 -27.70 -7.61
N ASP A 4 31.07 -28.62 -8.30
CA ASP A 4 30.59 -28.39 -9.67
C ASP A 4 29.50 -27.31 -9.75
N ILE A 5 28.79 -27.10 -8.63
CA ILE A 5 27.65 -26.19 -8.52
C ILE A 5 27.83 -25.31 -7.29
N HIS A 6 27.74 -24.00 -7.47
CA HIS A 6 27.57 -23.06 -6.38
C HIS A 6 26.08 -22.82 -6.15
N THR A 7 25.64 -22.92 -4.90
CA THR A 7 24.26 -22.66 -4.50
C THR A 7 24.14 -21.42 -3.61
N ASN A 8 23.09 -20.63 -3.80
CA ASN A 8 22.73 -19.55 -2.89
C ASN A 8 21.22 -19.31 -2.94
N ASN A 9 20.55 -19.29 -1.79
CA ASN A 9 19.10 -19.09 -1.69
C ASN A 9 18.60 -17.72 -2.21
N LEU A 10 19.51 -16.82 -2.61
CA LEU A 10 19.22 -15.48 -3.13
C LEU A 10 18.12 -14.75 -2.34
N PHE A 11 18.09 -14.97 -1.02
CA PHE A 11 17.01 -14.47 -0.18
C PHE A 11 16.86 -12.96 -0.37
N THR A 12 15.65 -12.56 -0.73
CA THR A 12 15.21 -11.17 -0.81
C THR A 12 14.08 -10.89 0.16
N GLU A 13 13.63 -11.87 0.95
CA GLU A 13 12.53 -11.70 1.93
C GLU A 13 12.74 -10.61 2.97
N ARG A 14 14.01 -10.25 3.25
CA ARG A 14 14.36 -9.16 4.16
C ARG A 14 14.26 -7.78 3.50
N VAL A 15 14.08 -7.76 2.18
CA VAL A 15 13.72 -6.62 1.35
C VAL A 15 12.22 -6.75 1.08
N SER A 16 11.44 -5.69 1.31
CA SER A 16 9.97 -5.81 1.28
C SER A 16 9.42 -6.30 -0.07
N GLU A 17 10.14 -6.06 -1.16
CA GLU A 17 9.74 -6.37 -2.55
C GLU A 17 10.97 -6.91 -3.32
N PRO A 18 10.81 -7.87 -4.25
CA PRO A 18 11.91 -8.50 -5.01
C PRO A 18 12.84 -7.54 -5.77
N GLU A 19 12.27 -6.49 -6.38
CA GLU A 19 12.95 -5.52 -7.24
C GLU A 19 13.72 -4.44 -6.45
N ARG A 20 13.42 -4.29 -5.15
CA ARG A 20 14.01 -3.22 -4.33
C ARG A 20 15.49 -3.43 -4.08
N TYR A 21 16.19 -2.32 -3.88
CA TYR A 21 17.60 -2.35 -3.50
C TYR A 21 17.77 -2.94 -2.10
N ASP A 22 18.69 -3.89 -1.99
CA ASP A 22 18.99 -4.61 -0.76
C ASP A 22 19.84 -3.73 0.16
N HIS A 23 19.15 -3.02 1.06
CA HIS A 23 19.74 -2.16 2.08
C HIS A 23 20.57 -2.92 3.13
N ARG A 24 20.60 -4.26 3.14
CA ARG A 24 21.39 -5.02 4.12
C ARG A 24 22.86 -5.17 3.73
N VAL A 25 23.18 -5.09 2.44
CA VAL A 25 24.55 -5.30 1.99
C VAL A 25 25.44 -4.11 2.39
N LEU A 26 24.91 -2.88 2.32
CA LEU A 26 25.68 -1.65 2.61
C LEU A 26 24.84 -0.50 3.24
N GLY A 27 23.67 -0.79 3.80
CA GLY A 27 22.74 0.24 4.30
C GLY A 27 21.90 0.90 3.19
N PHE A 28 20.88 1.67 3.59
CA PHE A 28 19.92 2.30 2.65
C PHE A 28 20.59 3.25 1.65
N LYS A 29 21.58 4.03 2.11
CA LYS A 29 22.28 5.02 1.27
C LYS A 29 23.02 4.33 0.12
N TRP A 30 23.87 3.37 0.44
CA TRP A 30 24.73 2.71 -0.55
C TRP A 30 23.98 1.71 -1.42
N ALA A 31 22.95 1.02 -0.91
CA ALA A 31 22.12 0.15 -1.73
C ALA A 31 21.47 0.90 -2.89
N LYS A 32 21.04 2.16 -2.65
CA LYS A 32 20.50 3.04 -3.69
C LYS A 32 21.57 3.53 -4.67
N VAL A 33 22.73 3.93 -4.16
CA VAL A 33 23.85 4.41 -5.00
C VAL A 33 24.36 3.30 -5.92
N LEU A 34 24.58 2.11 -5.37
CA LEU A 34 25.09 0.96 -6.11
C LEU A 34 24.01 0.19 -6.86
N LYS A 35 22.74 0.58 -6.71
CA LYS A 35 21.57 -0.07 -7.31
C LYS A 35 21.59 -1.60 -7.11
N TYR A 36 21.89 -2.04 -5.89
CA TYR A 36 22.10 -3.46 -5.59
C TYR A 36 20.74 -4.15 -5.41
N ASN A 37 20.13 -4.60 -6.50
CA ASN A 37 18.86 -5.37 -6.52
C ASN A 37 19.11 -6.87 -6.75
N LEU A 38 18.04 -7.68 -6.80
CA LEU A 38 18.08 -9.12 -7.03
C LEU A 38 18.84 -9.50 -8.32
N VAL A 39 18.55 -8.82 -9.43
CA VAL A 39 19.21 -9.07 -10.74
C VAL A 39 20.72 -8.86 -10.63
N LYS A 40 21.15 -7.74 -10.02
CA LYS A 40 22.56 -7.43 -9.83
C LYS A 40 23.23 -8.42 -8.87
N LYS A 41 22.55 -8.83 -7.80
CA LYS A 41 23.03 -9.84 -6.84
C LYS A 41 23.28 -11.18 -7.55
N ALA A 42 22.32 -11.67 -8.33
CA ALA A 42 22.46 -12.91 -9.10
C ALA A 42 23.64 -12.86 -10.08
N ARG A 43 23.76 -11.76 -10.84
CA ARG A 43 24.88 -11.54 -11.78
C ARG A 43 26.24 -11.49 -11.09
N LEU A 44 26.34 -10.84 -9.93
CA LEU A 44 27.59 -10.76 -9.16
C LEU A 44 28.01 -12.14 -8.64
N MET A 45 27.06 -12.92 -8.10
CA MET A 45 27.31 -14.29 -7.62
C MET A 45 27.74 -15.22 -8.74
N SER A 46 27.07 -15.16 -9.89
CA SER A 46 27.44 -15.94 -11.08
C SER A 46 28.82 -15.55 -11.62
N LYS A 47 29.13 -14.24 -11.68
CA LYS A 47 30.47 -13.76 -12.08
C LYS A 47 31.55 -14.26 -11.12
N ALA A 48 31.29 -14.27 -9.82
CA ALA A 48 32.21 -14.80 -8.82
C ALA A 48 32.43 -16.31 -9.02
N GLY A 49 31.37 -17.10 -9.24
CA GLY A 49 31.48 -18.52 -9.54
C GLY A 49 32.34 -18.82 -10.77
N ARG A 50 32.03 -18.17 -11.90
CA ARG A 50 32.79 -18.32 -13.16
C ARG A 50 34.28 -18.01 -13.00
N LYS A 51 34.61 -16.94 -12.27
CA LYS A 51 36.01 -16.56 -11.99
C LYS A 51 36.79 -17.60 -11.18
N ASN A 52 36.09 -18.42 -10.40
CA ASN A 52 36.69 -19.46 -9.57
C ASN A 52 36.49 -20.86 -10.15
N GLY A 53 36.10 -21.00 -11.43
CA GLY A 53 35.93 -22.30 -12.07
C GLY A 53 34.63 -23.05 -11.71
N VAL A 54 33.65 -22.38 -11.08
CA VAL A 54 32.33 -22.95 -10.74
C VAL A 54 31.23 -22.20 -11.50
N PRO A 55 31.01 -22.50 -12.79
CA PRO A 55 30.12 -21.71 -13.65
C PRO A 55 28.62 -21.97 -13.41
N ARG A 56 28.27 -23.11 -12.80
CA ARG A 56 26.89 -23.51 -12.54
C ARG A 56 26.38 -22.88 -11.26
N PHE A 57 25.24 -22.19 -11.35
CA PHE A 57 24.65 -21.44 -10.25
C PHE A 57 23.19 -21.79 -10.05
N ILE A 58 22.83 -22.21 -8.84
CA ILE A 58 21.47 -22.61 -8.48
C ILE A 58 20.98 -21.83 -7.25
N SER A 59 19.70 -21.46 -7.25
CA SER A 59 18.98 -20.97 -6.07
C SER A 59 18.10 -22.08 -5.50
N PRO A 60 18.52 -22.81 -4.45
CA PRO A 60 17.82 -24.02 -4.03
C PRO A 60 16.56 -23.75 -3.19
N SER A 61 16.39 -22.54 -2.65
CA SER A 61 15.15 -22.16 -1.98
C SER A 61 15.03 -20.64 -1.86
N ALA A 62 13.83 -20.11 -2.08
CA ALA A 62 13.46 -18.74 -1.74
C ALA A 62 11.96 -18.68 -1.42
N PHE A 63 11.58 -17.86 -0.45
CA PHE A 63 10.17 -17.64 -0.07
C PHE A 63 10.05 -16.38 0.77
N TRP A 64 8.84 -15.81 0.81
CA TRP A 64 8.46 -14.79 1.79
C TRP A 64 7.54 -15.42 2.82
N THR A 65 7.83 -15.25 4.10
CA THR A 65 6.99 -15.78 5.17
C THR A 65 5.77 -14.89 5.42
N LEU A 66 4.59 -15.50 5.57
CA LEU A 66 3.33 -14.77 5.82
C LEU A 66 3.41 -13.86 7.07
N PRO A 67 3.97 -14.31 8.22
CA PRO A 67 4.09 -13.44 9.41
C PRO A 67 4.99 -12.23 9.21
N ARG A 68 5.87 -12.23 8.20
CA ARG A 68 6.69 -11.05 7.89
C ARG A 68 5.92 -10.04 7.05
N ILE A 69 5.13 -10.49 6.08
CA ILE A 69 4.31 -9.63 5.23
C ILE A 69 3.22 -8.94 6.08
N GLU A 70 2.58 -9.71 6.96
CA GLU A 70 1.48 -9.28 7.84
C GLU A 70 1.85 -8.15 8.82
N ARG A 71 3.15 -7.94 9.07
CA ARG A 71 3.62 -6.79 9.88
C ARG A 71 3.24 -5.45 9.27
N VAL A 72 2.95 -5.41 7.97
CA VAL A 72 2.61 -4.18 7.24
C VAL A 72 1.34 -4.36 6.42
N LEU A 73 1.14 -5.47 5.71
CA LEU A 73 0.08 -5.63 4.72
C LEU A 73 -0.90 -6.74 5.14
N VAL A 74 -2.20 -6.48 4.97
CA VAL A 74 -3.26 -7.41 5.42
C VAL A 74 -3.40 -8.65 4.53
N GLU A 75 -3.33 -8.49 3.21
CA GLU A 75 -3.48 -9.58 2.22
C GLU A 75 -2.18 -10.40 2.05
N LYS A 76 -1.68 -10.97 3.14
CA LYS A 76 -0.35 -11.59 3.21
C LYS A 76 -0.12 -12.71 2.18
N GLU A 77 -1.14 -13.53 1.91
CA GLU A 77 -1.05 -14.63 0.94
C GLU A 77 -1.02 -14.15 -0.50
N GLN A 78 -1.87 -13.19 -0.84
CA GLN A 78 -1.88 -12.53 -2.14
C GLN A 78 -0.53 -11.85 -2.42
N LYS A 79 0.02 -11.16 -1.41
CA LYS A 79 1.34 -10.53 -1.52
C LYS A 79 2.47 -11.54 -1.67
N GLN A 80 2.40 -12.69 -1.00
CA GLN A 80 3.38 -13.76 -1.19
C GLN A 80 3.37 -14.26 -2.64
N ALA A 81 2.18 -14.47 -3.20
CA ALA A 81 2.00 -14.87 -4.59
C ALA A 81 2.54 -13.83 -5.58
N ASP A 82 2.28 -12.52 -5.34
CA ASP A 82 2.87 -11.43 -6.13
C ASP A 82 4.39 -11.53 -6.16
N TYR A 83 5.02 -11.65 -4.99
CA TYR A 83 6.47 -11.70 -4.87
C TYR A 83 7.06 -12.94 -5.51
N LEU A 84 6.36 -14.08 -5.46
CA LEU A 84 6.78 -15.31 -6.12
C LEU A 84 6.96 -15.09 -7.62
N THR A 85 5.93 -14.58 -8.30
CA THR A 85 6.00 -14.38 -9.76
C THR A 85 7.08 -13.37 -10.12
N ARG A 86 7.12 -12.23 -9.43
CA ARG A 86 8.15 -11.20 -9.61
C ARG A 86 9.56 -11.74 -9.39
N TYR A 87 9.77 -12.58 -8.38
CA TYR A 87 11.06 -13.21 -8.09
C TYR A 87 11.55 -14.05 -9.27
N PHE A 88 10.72 -14.96 -9.77
CA PHE A 88 11.11 -15.82 -10.91
C PHE A 88 11.35 -15.04 -12.19
N VAL A 89 10.55 -14.00 -12.47
CA VAL A 89 10.78 -13.13 -13.64
C VAL A 89 12.11 -12.38 -13.53
N LEU A 90 12.43 -11.82 -12.36
CA LEU A 90 13.71 -11.13 -12.15
C LEU A 90 14.92 -12.08 -12.18
N LEU A 91 14.76 -13.33 -11.73
CA LEU A 91 15.79 -14.34 -11.88
C LEU A 91 16.02 -14.70 -13.35
N ALA A 92 14.95 -14.87 -14.14
CA ALA A 92 15.05 -15.07 -15.59
C ALA A 92 15.75 -13.88 -16.27
N ALA A 93 15.37 -12.65 -15.90
CA ALA A 93 15.99 -11.42 -16.40
C ALA A 93 17.48 -11.30 -16.03
N SER A 94 17.94 -11.98 -14.98
CA SER A 94 19.36 -12.02 -14.65
C SER A 94 20.18 -12.77 -15.70
N GLY A 95 19.60 -13.80 -16.34
CA GLY A 95 20.27 -14.69 -17.29
C GLY A 95 21.42 -15.50 -16.68
N THR A 96 21.39 -15.76 -15.36
CA THR A 96 22.57 -16.27 -14.64
C THR A 96 22.40 -17.60 -13.91
N LEU A 97 21.17 -18.03 -13.66
CA LEU A 97 20.89 -19.26 -12.92
C LEU A 97 20.59 -20.41 -13.87
N GLU A 98 21.07 -21.60 -13.53
CA GLU A 98 20.69 -22.86 -14.16
C GLU A 98 19.32 -23.33 -13.65
N LYS A 99 19.09 -23.20 -12.34
CA LYS A 99 17.83 -23.58 -11.67
C LYS A 99 17.50 -22.63 -10.53
N ALA A 100 16.21 -22.43 -10.31
CA ALA A 100 15.68 -21.71 -9.15
C ALA A 100 14.47 -22.45 -8.59
N PHE A 101 14.41 -22.59 -7.28
CA PHE A 101 13.34 -23.27 -6.57
C PHE A 101 12.65 -22.32 -5.59
N TRP A 102 11.35 -22.53 -5.41
CA TRP A 102 10.60 -21.93 -4.33
C TRP A 102 10.77 -22.74 -3.04
N GLY A 103 10.37 -22.18 -1.90
CA GLY A 103 10.34 -22.85 -0.59
C GLY A 103 9.45 -24.10 -0.52
N PRO A 104 8.92 -24.44 0.66
CA PRO A 104 8.08 -25.62 0.80
C PRO A 104 6.88 -25.61 -0.14
N LEU A 105 6.51 -26.78 -0.64
CA LEU A 105 5.20 -27.05 -1.21
C LEU A 105 4.12 -26.99 -0.11
N LEU A 106 4.33 -27.63 1.05
CA LEU A 106 3.33 -27.78 2.11
C LEU A 106 3.83 -27.25 3.47
N CYS A 107 3.33 -26.08 3.89
CA CYS A 107 3.69 -25.45 5.16
C CYS A 107 2.73 -24.30 5.52
N SER A 108 2.32 -24.21 6.79
CA SER A 108 1.45 -23.16 7.33
C SER A 108 1.97 -21.72 7.12
N ARG A 109 3.29 -21.49 7.03
CA ARG A 109 3.86 -20.12 7.03
C ARG A 109 4.42 -19.64 5.69
N GLU A 110 4.85 -20.54 4.82
CA GLU A 110 5.52 -20.19 3.55
C GLU A 110 5.21 -21.15 2.40
N GLY A 111 4.40 -22.18 2.65
CA GLY A 111 4.08 -23.20 1.66
C GLY A 111 3.22 -22.65 0.52
N LEU A 112 3.32 -23.26 -0.66
CA LEU A 112 2.33 -23.05 -1.73
C LEU A 112 0.94 -23.58 -1.33
N ILE A 113 0.92 -24.52 -0.38
CA ILE A 113 -0.25 -25.15 0.20
C ILE A 113 -0.16 -24.95 1.72
N ASP A 114 -1.23 -24.47 2.33
CA ASP A 114 -1.40 -24.47 3.78
C ASP A 114 -1.69 -25.89 4.25
N ASP A 115 -0.98 -26.36 5.27
CA ASP A 115 -1.28 -27.65 5.86
C ASP A 115 -2.37 -27.59 6.93
N GLY A 116 -2.89 -26.40 7.26
CA GLY A 116 -3.97 -26.20 8.22
C GLY A 116 -3.54 -26.44 9.68
N SER A 117 -2.26 -26.71 9.93
CA SER A 117 -1.78 -27.04 11.27
C SER A 117 -1.61 -25.83 12.19
N ASN A 118 -1.42 -24.63 11.62
CA ASN A 118 -0.92 -23.44 12.30
C ASN A 118 0.39 -23.65 13.11
N GLN A 119 1.07 -24.78 12.89
CA GLN A 119 2.31 -25.15 13.55
C GLN A 119 3.48 -25.02 12.60
N TYR A 120 4.66 -24.71 13.17
CA TYR A 120 5.91 -24.74 12.41
C TYR A 120 6.58 -26.10 12.62
N PRO A 121 7.02 -26.78 11.54
CA PRO A 121 7.66 -28.08 11.69
C PRO A 121 8.97 -27.96 12.46
N LYS A 122 9.31 -28.99 13.25
CA LYS A 122 10.59 -29.03 14.00
C LYS A 122 11.81 -29.00 13.07
N VAL A 123 11.68 -29.60 11.89
CA VAL A 123 12.67 -29.56 10.81
C VAL A 123 12.09 -28.76 9.64
N GLU A 124 12.82 -27.77 9.16
CA GLU A 124 12.38 -26.94 8.03
C GLU A 124 12.12 -27.80 6.78
N ARG A 125 10.94 -27.64 6.17
CA ARG A 125 10.50 -28.41 5.01
C ARG A 125 11.04 -27.85 3.69
N ILE A 126 12.35 -27.70 3.57
CA ILE A 126 12.96 -27.19 2.33
C ILE A 126 13.30 -28.36 1.39
N THR A 127 14.04 -29.35 1.87
CA THR A 127 14.51 -30.49 1.05
C THR A 127 13.94 -31.84 1.50
N HIS A 128 13.30 -31.90 2.67
CA HIS A 128 12.77 -33.15 3.23
C HIS A 128 11.44 -32.91 3.95
N TYR A 129 10.47 -33.79 3.71
CA TYR A 129 9.17 -33.83 4.39
C TYR A 129 9.12 -35.09 5.26
N ALA A 130 9.47 -34.96 6.54
CA ALA A 130 9.44 -36.08 7.48
C ALA A 130 8.01 -36.55 7.78
N SER A 131 7.07 -35.61 7.91
CA SER A 131 5.64 -35.87 8.09
C SER A 131 4.81 -34.64 7.71
N VAL A 132 3.53 -34.87 7.42
CA VAL A 132 2.49 -33.82 7.33
C VAL A 132 1.87 -33.66 8.71
N ILE A 133 1.79 -32.42 9.22
CA ILE A 133 1.36 -32.15 10.60
C ILE A 133 -0.14 -31.90 10.67
N GLY A 134 -0.68 -31.16 9.70
CA GLY A 134 -2.11 -30.86 9.70
C GLY A 134 -2.94 -31.96 9.04
N GLN A 135 -4.25 -31.86 9.22
CA GLN A 135 -5.22 -32.82 8.72
C GLN A 135 -5.59 -32.51 7.27
N LEU A 136 -5.80 -33.55 6.46
CA LEU A 136 -6.08 -33.42 5.02
C LEU A 136 -7.28 -32.51 4.72
N GLU A 137 -8.31 -32.57 5.54
CA GLU A 137 -9.53 -31.75 5.45
C GLU A 137 -9.29 -30.24 5.64
N ASN A 138 -8.19 -29.85 6.30
CA ASN A 138 -7.82 -28.45 6.55
C ASN A 138 -6.77 -27.94 5.56
N VAL A 139 -6.36 -28.75 4.59
CA VAL A 139 -5.36 -28.38 3.58
C VAL A 139 -5.99 -27.43 2.56
N THR A 140 -5.36 -26.26 2.36
CA THR A 140 -5.85 -25.27 1.39
C THR A 140 -4.76 -24.84 0.42
N VAL A 141 -5.11 -24.76 -0.87
CA VAL A 141 -4.19 -24.30 -1.91
C VAL A 141 -4.13 -22.78 -1.88
N ARG A 142 -2.93 -22.21 -1.74
CA ARG A 142 -2.76 -20.76 -1.68
C ARG A 142 -2.72 -20.13 -3.08
N PRO A 143 -2.96 -18.80 -3.20
CA PRO A 143 -2.72 -18.06 -4.44
C PRO A 143 -1.29 -18.25 -5.00
N ALA A 144 -0.29 -18.45 -4.13
CA ALA A 144 1.09 -18.67 -4.55
C ALA A 144 1.27 -19.93 -5.42
N PHE A 145 0.44 -20.96 -5.24
CA PHE A 145 0.45 -22.15 -6.09
C PHE A 145 0.05 -21.82 -7.54
N PHE A 146 -1.05 -21.08 -7.71
CA PHE A 146 -1.54 -20.66 -9.02
C PHE A 146 -0.57 -19.68 -9.69
N ALA A 147 0.00 -18.75 -8.92
CA ALA A 147 1.06 -17.86 -9.38
C ALA A 147 2.29 -18.63 -9.92
N LEU A 148 2.74 -19.66 -9.20
CA LEU A 148 3.84 -20.51 -9.66
C LEU A 148 3.48 -21.27 -10.94
N LYS A 149 2.27 -21.84 -10.99
CA LYS A 149 1.75 -22.52 -12.19
C LYS A 149 1.76 -21.58 -13.40
N GLN A 150 1.26 -20.36 -13.24
CA GLN A 150 1.15 -19.39 -14.32
C GLN A 150 2.52 -18.90 -14.82
N VAL A 151 3.45 -18.56 -13.91
CA VAL A 151 4.80 -18.13 -14.33
C VAL A 151 5.53 -19.26 -15.05
N ILE A 152 5.43 -20.51 -14.58
CA ILE A 152 5.99 -21.69 -15.26
C ILE A 152 5.37 -21.84 -16.66
N ALA A 153 4.04 -21.74 -16.78
CA ALA A 153 3.35 -21.89 -18.06
C ALA A 153 3.79 -20.83 -19.07
N ALA A 154 3.97 -19.59 -18.62
CA ALA A 154 4.39 -18.47 -19.45
C ALA A 154 5.87 -18.54 -19.84
N THR A 155 6.77 -18.88 -18.92
CA THR A 155 8.23 -18.75 -19.15
C THR A 155 8.92 -20.05 -19.56
N SER A 156 8.34 -21.23 -19.30
CA SER A 156 8.98 -22.50 -19.68
C SER A 156 9.01 -22.67 -21.19
N GLY A 157 10.22 -22.91 -21.72
CA GLY A 157 10.49 -22.96 -23.16
C GLY A 157 10.49 -21.59 -23.84
N ALA A 158 10.31 -20.50 -23.10
CA ALA A 158 10.33 -19.15 -23.66
C ALA A 158 11.74 -18.55 -23.65
N LYS A 159 12.07 -17.78 -24.70
CA LYS A 159 13.26 -16.94 -24.74
C LYS A 159 12.97 -15.62 -24.06
N TYR A 160 13.79 -15.22 -23.10
CA TYR A 160 13.74 -13.86 -22.55
C TYR A 160 14.29 -12.87 -23.58
N GLU A 161 13.47 -11.91 -24.02
CA GLU A 161 13.85 -10.93 -25.04
C GLU A 161 14.42 -9.64 -24.45
N GLY A 162 14.07 -9.31 -23.20
CA GLY A 162 14.63 -8.15 -22.52
C GLY A 162 13.66 -7.45 -21.58
N THR A 163 14.15 -6.35 -21.02
CA THR A 163 13.37 -5.45 -20.18
C THR A 163 12.89 -4.29 -21.02
N LEU A 164 11.59 -3.99 -20.97
CA LEU A 164 11.00 -2.80 -21.60
C LEU A 164 10.94 -1.62 -20.61
N ALA A 165 10.72 -1.88 -19.33
CA ALA A 165 10.77 -0.86 -18.27
C ALA A 165 11.21 -1.47 -16.93
N THR A 166 12.15 -0.81 -16.22
CA THR A 166 12.58 -1.10 -14.81
C THR A 166 12.71 0.20 -14.01
N THR A 167 12.13 1.28 -14.51
CA THR A 167 12.28 2.62 -13.92
C THR A 167 10.92 3.15 -13.49
N LYS A 168 10.91 4.22 -12.68
CA LYS A 168 9.66 4.90 -12.30
C LYS A 168 8.62 3.99 -11.62
N ASN A 169 9.09 2.96 -10.91
CA ASN A 169 8.29 1.99 -10.15
C ASN A 169 7.43 1.02 -10.98
N ILE A 170 7.80 0.80 -12.24
CA ILE A 170 7.18 -0.20 -13.12
C ILE A 170 8.26 -1.17 -13.61
N GLU A 171 7.88 -2.43 -13.73
CA GLU A 171 8.68 -3.54 -14.22
C GLU A 171 7.92 -4.20 -15.37
N ILE A 172 8.53 -4.25 -16.56
CA ILE A 172 7.95 -4.86 -17.77
C ILE A 172 9.04 -5.68 -18.45
N HIS A 173 8.76 -6.98 -18.60
CA HIS A 173 9.69 -7.97 -19.10
C HIS A 173 9.08 -8.73 -20.28
N ALA A 174 9.82 -8.83 -21.38
CA ALA A 174 9.38 -9.49 -22.60
C ALA A 174 9.94 -10.90 -22.72
N PHE A 175 9.07 -11.85 -23.05
CA PHE A 175 9.36 -13.25 -23.31
C PHE A 175 8.74 -13.66 -24.65
N ARG A 176 9.39 -14.62 -25.32
CA ARG A 176 8.96 -15.18 -26.59
C ARG A 176 8.78 -16.68 -26.48
N LYS A 177 7.60 -17.19 -26.79
CA LYS A 177 7.30 -18.63 -26.79
C LYS A 177 6.63 -19.01 -28.10
N GLY A 178 7.40 -19.60 -29.03
CA GLY A 178 6.95 -19.78 -30.40
C GLY A 178 6.60 -18.42 -31.03
N GLU A 179 5.38 -18.30 -31.54
CA GLU A 179 4.84 -17.07 -32.15
C GLU A 179 4.22 -16.10 -31.13
N THR A 180 4.12 -16.52 -29.86
CA THR A 180 3.54 -15.69 -28.81
C THR A 180 4.56 -14.75 -28.18
N LEU A 181 4.30 -13.45 -28.25
CA LEU A 181 4.93 -12.42 -27.41
C LEU A 181 4.22 -12.37 -26.06
N ILE A 182 4.97 -12.39 -24.97
CA ILE A 182 4.44 -12.32 -23.61
C ILE A 182 5.14 -11.17 -22.89
N HIS A 183 4.39 -10.15 -22.49
CA HIS A 183 4.87 -9.16 -21.52
C HIS A 183 4.36 -9.55 -20.13
N ILE A 184 5.28 -9.65 -19.18
CA ILE A 184 4.95 -9.77 -17.76
C ILE A 184 5.24 -8.44 -17.10
N ALA A 185 4.19 -7.81 -16.57
CA ALA A 185 4.24 -6.43 -16.12
C ALA A 185 3.65 -6.25 -14.72
N TRP A 186 4.31 -5.44 -13.89
CA TRP A 186 3.79 -5.04 -12.58
C TRP A 186 4.33 -3.67 -12.17
N THR A 187 3.73 -3.09 -11.15
CA THR A 187 4.24 -1.93 -10.44
C THR A 187 4.65 -2.30 -9.02
N ILE A 188 5.42 -1.43 -8.35
CA ILE A 188 5.73 -1.63 -6.93
C ILE A 188 4.45 -1.66 -6.10
N ASN A 189 4.57 -2.17 -4.88
CA ASN A 189 3.47 -2.34 -3.94
C ASN A 189 2.54 -1.12 -3.85
N GLY A 190 1.24 -1.38 -4.09
CA GLY A 190 0.13 -0.44 -3.98
C GLY A 190 0.13 0.68 -5.00
N LYS A 191 0.84 0.50 -6.11
CA LYS A 191 0.76 1.40 -7.24
C LYS A 191 -0.09 0.81 -8.35
N GLY A 192 -0.62 1.70 -9.16
CA GLY A 192 -1.39 1.39 -10.35
C GLY A 192 -0.99 2.35 -11.47
N TYR A 193 -0.89 1.81 -12.67
CA TYR A 193 -0.61 2.55 -13.89
C TYR A 193 -1.59 2.11 -14.97
N GLN A 194 -2.26 3.07 -15.62
CA GLN A 194 -3.28 2.75 -16.62
C GLN A 194 -2.69 2.06 -17.85
N LEU A 195 -3.30 0.95 -18.29
CA LEU A 195 -2.81 0.14 -19.41
C LEU A 195 -2.74 0.93 -20.72
N ASN A 196 -3.78 1.72 -21.03
CA ASN A 196 -3.84 2.56 -22.24
C ASN A 196 -2.82 3.72 -22.26
N LYS A 197 -2.19 4.04 -21.12
CA LYS A 197 -1.05 4.97 -21.05
C LYS A 197 0.29 4.28 -21.34
N LEU A 198 0.33 2.95 -21.34
CA LEU A 198 1.53 2.14 -21.61
C LEU A 198 1.54 1.58 -23.03
N TYR A 199 0.40 1.07 -23.47
CA TYR A 199 0.24 0.38 -24.75
C TYR A 199 -0.73 1.15 -25.65
N ASN A 200 -0.63 0.94 -26.97
CA ASN A 200 -1.65 1.46 -27.88
C ASN A 200 -2.96 0.70 -27.69
N ASP A 201 -4.09 1.35 -27.98
CA ASP A 201 -5.39 0.75 -27.77
C ASP A 201 -5.61 -0.45 -28.71
N ASP A 202 -5.10 -0.39 -29.95
CA ASP A 202 -5.11 -1.52 -30.90
C ASP A 202 -4.31 -2.72 -30.38
N ASP A 203 -3.14 -2.48 -29.78
CA ASP A 203 -2.32 -3.53 -29.19
C ASP A 203 -3.05 -4.17 -28.00
N LEU A 204 -3.72 -3.36 -27.15
CA LEU A 204 -4.50 -3.88 -26.03
C LEU A 204 -5.70 -4.70 -26.48
N ASN A 205 -6.41 -4.25 -27.52
CA ASN A 205 -7.56 -4.97 -28.08
C ASN A 205 -7.16 -6.32 -28.70
N ALA A 206 -5.95 -6.42 -29.23
CA ALA A 206 -5.39 -7.67 -29.77
C ALA A 206 -4.75 -8.57 -28.69
N ALA A 207 -4.65 -8.11 -27.43
CA ALA A 207 -4.00 -8.84 -26.36
C ALA A 207 -4.94 -9.84 -25.69
N ASN A 208 -4.41 -11.02 -25.33
CA ASN A 208 -5.00 -11.85 -24.28
C ASN A 208 -4.35 -11.47 -22.94
N ILE A 209 -5.13 -10.94 -22.01
CA ILE A 209 -4.65 -10.48 -20.71
C ILE A 209 -5.07 -11.49 -19.64
N GLN A 210 -4.10 -11.98 -18.88
CA GLN A 210 -4.33 -12.84 -17.73
C GLN A 210 -3.69 -12.27 -16.48
N ASN A 211 -4.35 -12.48 -15.35
CA ASN A 211 -3.81 -12.13 -14.06
C ASN A 211 -2.71 -13.11 -13.63
N ARG A 212 -2.13 -12.83 -12.46
CA ARG A 212 -1.07 -13.64 -11.84
C ARG A 212 -1.45 -15.11 -11.68
N ASP A 213 -2.72 -15.42 -11.46
CA ASP A 213 -3.21 -16.76 -11.17
C ASP A 213 -3.65 -17.51 -12.44
N GLY A 214 -3.53 -16.87 -13.62
CA GLY A 214 -3.89 -17.44 -14.91
C GLY A 214 -5.36 -17.27 -15.30
N ILE A 215 -6.10 -16.41 -14.59
CA ILE A 215 -7.49 -16.06 -14.89
C ILE A 215 -7.52 -14.95 -15.94
N ASP A 216 -8.47 -15.01 -16.86
CA ASP A 216 -8.68 -13.95 -17.85
C ASP A 216 -9.01 -12.61 -17.18
N GLU A 217 -8.34 -11.56 -17.62
CA GLU A 217 -8.48 -10.20 -17.09
C GLU A 217 -8.52 -9.19 -18.24
N SER A 218 -9.19 -9.56 -19.35
CA SER A 218 -9.27 -8.72 -20.55
C SER A 218 -9.91 -7.35 -20.30
N ALA A 219 -10.70 -7.21 -19.23
CA ALA A 219 -11.29 -5.94 -18.79
C ALA A 219 -10.36 -5.10 -17.88
N ALA A 220 -9.11 -5.52 -17.66
CA ALA A 220 -8.18 -4.78 -16.81
C ALA A 220 -7.92 -3.36 -17.34
N HIS A 221 -8.01 -2.36 -16.46
CA HIS A 221 -7.66 -0.98 -16.78
C HIS A 221 -6.25 -0.57 -16.30
N PHE A 222 -5.66 -1.34 -15.39
CA PHE A 222 -4.42 -0.99 -14.71
C PHE A 222 -3.44 -2.15 -14.66
N ILE A 223 -2.15 -1.85 -14.86
CA ILE A 223 -1.06 -2.66 -14.34
C ILE A 223 -0.84 -2.25 -12.88
N SER A 224 -0.77 -3.22 -11.98
CA SER A 224 -0.66 -2.94 -10.56
C SER A 224 0.33 -3.89 -9.86
N GLU A 225 0.17 -4.12 -8.57
CA GLU A 225 1.10 -4.95 -7.81
C GLU A 225 1.07 -6.45 -8.17
N PRO A 226 -0.07 -7.09 -8.47
CA PRO A 226 -0.06 -8.45 -9.00
C PRO A 226 0.49 -8.41 -10.43
N PRO A 227 1.43 -9.31 -10.79
CA PRO A 227 1.91 -9.37 -12.17
C PRO A 227 0.80 -9.72 -13.15
N THR A 228 0.70 -8.92 -14.20
CA THR A 228 -0.20 -9.11 -15.34
C THR A 228 0.58 -9.74 -16.50
N PHE A 229 -0.01 -10.76 -17.11
CA PHE A 229 0.52 -11.44 -18.29
C PHE A 229 -0.25 -10.97 -19.51
N ILE A 230 0.40 -10.23 -20.39
CA ILE A 230 -0.20 -9.67 -21.60
C ILE A 230 0.41 -10.42 -22.79
N LYS A 231 -0.43 -11.09 -23.59
CA LYS A 231 0.00 -12.02 -24.63
C LYS A 231 -0.52 -11.60 -25.99
N TRP A 232 0.32 -11.71 -27.01
CA TRP A 232 -0.04 -11.43 -28.41
C TRP A 232 0.46 -12.55 -29.30
N ASN A 233 -0.30 -12.87 -30.34
CA ASN A 233 0.20 -13.69 -31.44
C ASN A 233 0.83 -12.78 -32.50
N THR A 234 2.14 -12.57 -32.41
CA THR A 234 2.85 -11.63 -33.29
C THR A 234 4.34 -11.91 -33.28
N HIS A 235 5.02 -11.77 -34.41
CA HIS A 235 6.47 -11.95 -34.50
C HIS A 235 7.27 -10.68 -34.19
N HIS A 236 6.66 -9.49 -34.24
CA HIS A 236 7.37 -8.23 -33.97
C HIS A 236 7.35 -7.89 -32.48
N GLN A 237 8.25 -6.99 -32.06
CA GLN A 237 8.21 -6.44 -30.71
C GLN A 237 7.23 -5.27 -30.63
N LEU A 238 6.46 -5.23 -29.55
CA LEU A 238 5.59 -4.11 -29.22
C LEU A 238 6.34 -3.10 -28.37
N SER A 239 6.28 -1.84 -28.78
CA SER A 239 6.92 -0.74 -28.06
C SER A 239 5.96 -0.11 -27.06
N LEU A 240 6.48 0.28 -25.90
CA LEU A 240 5.74 1.11 -24.95
C LEU A 240 5.58 2.53 -25.51
N ARG A 241 4.50 3.21 -25.13
CA ARG A 241 4.38 4.66 -25.36
C ARG A 241 5.57 5.39 -24.69
N SER A 242 6.16 6.35 -25.40
CA SER A 242 7.52 6.85 -25.17
C SER A 242 7.75 7.62 -23.85
N ASP A 243 6.71 8.06 -23.15
CA ASP A 243 6.84 8.76 -21.85
C ASP A 243 6.08 8.06 -20.72
N LEU A 244 6.79 7.19 -20.00
CA LEU A 244 6.33 6.66 -18.71
C LEU A 244 6.26 7.81 -17.69
N ALA A 245 5.12 8.48 -17.55
CA ALA A 245 5.05 9.66 -16.71
C ALA A 245 4.81 9.27 -15.23
N LEU A 246 5.71 9.65 -14.32
CA LEU A 246 5.61 9.30 -12.88
C LEU A 246 4.36 9.90 -12.22
N ASN A 247 3.87 11.00 -12.77
CA ASN A 247 2.61 11.65 -12.42
C ASN A 247 1.38 10.89 -12.91
N ALA A 248 1.49 9.86 -13.75
CA ALA A 248 0.36 9.00 -14.12
C ALA A 248 0.11 7.86 -13.10
N MET A 249 1.08 7.62 -12.19
CA MET A 249 0.99 6.55 -11.21
C MET A 249 0.12 6.92 -10.00
N THR A 250 -0.91 6.15 -9.73
CA THR A 250 -1.78 6.33 -8.56
C THR A 250 -1.51 5.24 -7.52
N SER A 251 -1.99 5.41 -6.29
CA SER A 251 -2.07 4.29 -5.35
C SER A 251 -3.37 3.52 -5.56
N ILE A 252 -3.28 2.20 -5.56
CA ILE A 252 -4.44 1.30 -5.60
C ILE A 252 -4.24 0.16 -4.61
N PHE A 253 -5.33 -0.36 -4.05
CA PHE A 253 -5.32 -1.62 -3.33
C PHE A 253 -5.81 -2.71 -4.28
N ALA A 254 -4.87 -3.39 -4.96
CA ALA A 254 -5.20 -4.33 -6.03
C ALA A 254 -6.00 -5.55 -5.53
N HIS A 255 -5.71 -6.01 -4.31
CA HIS A 255 -6.38 -7.14 -3.67
C HIS A 255 -7.61 -6.72 -2.86
N THR A 256 -8.27 -5.64 -3.24
CA THR A 256 -9.48 -5.19 -2.54
C THR A 256 -10.67 -6.05 -2.90
N THR A 257 -11.53 -6.35 -1.92
CA THR A 257 -12.84 -6.98 -2.14
C THR A 257 -13.96 -5.95 -2.32
N GLN A 258 -13.61 -4.67 -2.34
CA GLN A 258 -14.55 -3.54 -2.35
C GLN A 258 -14.74 -2.96 -3.77
N GLY A 259 -14.72 -3.81 -4.79
CA GLY A 259 -14.91 -3.42 -6.19
C GLY A 259 -13.61 -3.09 -6.94
N ASN A 260 -13.77 -2.84 -8.24
CA ASN A 260 -12.73 -2.58 -9.21
C ASN A 260 -12.48 -1.09 -9.42
N TYR A 261 -11.30 -0.75 -9.95
CA TYR A 261 -10.93 0.63 -10.24
C TYR A 261 -11.17 0.95 -11.71
N PHE A 262 -11.92 2.03 -11.96
CA PHE A 262 -12.23 2.51 -13.31
C PHE A 262 -11.60 3.89 -13.53
N PRO A 263 -10.78 4.07 -14.58
CA PRO A 263 -10.24 5.36 -14.92
C PRO A 263 -11.35 6.28 -15.43
N VAL A 264 -11.30 7.55 -15.04
CA VAL A 264 -12.22 8.59 -15.52
C VAL A 264 -11.48 9.53 -16.44
N LYS A 265 -12.10 9.85 -17.59
CA LYS A 265 -11.69 10.93 -18.49
C LYS A 265 -12.91 11.50 -19.22
N GLU A 266 -13.52 12.54 -18.67
CA GLU A 266 -14.75 13.14 -19.19
C GLU A 266 -14.75 14.65 -18.93
N ALA A 267 -15.21 15.47 -19.89
CA ALA A 267 -15.35 16.93 -19.76
C ALA A 267 -14.10 17.67 -19.21
N GLY A 268 -12.90 17.17 -19.50
CA GLY A 268 -11.63 17.73 -19.01
C GLY A 268 -11.27 17.34 -17.56
N TRP A 269 -12.10 16.54 -16.90
CA TRP A 269 -11.79 15.88 -15.63
C TRP A 269 -11.09 14.55 -15.89
N GLU A 270 -10.08 14.25 -15.07
CA GLU A 270 -9.42 12.95 -15.01
C GLU A 270 -9.44 12.42 -13.58
N GLY A 271 -9.46 11.10 -13.41
CA GLY A 271 -9.63 10.52 -12.08
C GLY A 271 -9.69 9.02 -12.05
N ILE A 272 -10.11 8.50 -10.89
CA ILE A 272 -10.43 7.09 -10.68
C ILE A 272 -11.67 7.02 -9.80
N LEU A 273 -12.56 6.10 -10.14
CA LEU A 273 -13.69 5.69 -9.32
C LEU A 273 -13.59 4.20 -8.97
N THR A 274 -14.17 3.81 -7.85
CA THR A 274 -14.31 2.42 -7.42
C THR A 274 -15.74 1.97 -7.67
N ALA A 275 -15.95 0.91 -8.43
CA ALA A 275 -17.27 0.35 -8.76
C ALA A 275 -17.21 -1.18 -8.86
N ASN A 276 -18.34 -1.88 -8.77
CA ASN A 276 -18.33 -3.34 -8.85
C ASN A 276 -18.08 -3.85 -10.27
N ASP A 277 -18.69 -3.19 -11.25
CA ASP A 277 -18.63 -3.49 -12.67
C ASP A 277 -18.72 -2.21 -13.51
N GLN A 278 -18.62 -2.35 -14.84
CA GLN A 278 -18.63 -1.24 -15.79
C GLN A 278 -19.95 -0.44 -15.76
N ALA A 279 -21.10 -1.11 -15.63
CA ALA A 279 -22.40 -0.43 -15.62
C ALA A 279 -22.59 0.41 -14.35
N ASN A 280 -22.17 -0.13 -13.20
CA ASN A 280 -22.12 0.60 -11.94
C ASN A 280 -21.14 1.77 -12.01
N ALA A 281 -19.98 1.59 -12.67
CA ALA A 281 -19.00 2.65 -12.92
C ALA A 281 -19.62 3.84 -13.67
N GLU A 282 -20.37 3.58 -14.73
CA GLU A 282 -21.04 4.61 -15.54
C GLU A 282 -22.15 5.33 -14.77
N ALA A 283 -22.96 4.60 -14.00
CA ALA A 283 -23.98 5.17 -13.14
C ALA A 283 -23.37 6.08 -12.06
N MET A 284 -22.29 5.62 -11.41
CA MET A 284 -21.54 6.39 -10.42
C MET A 284 -20.93 7.63 -11.04
N LEU A 285 -20.36 7.54 -12.24
CA LEU A 285 -19.78 8.69 -12.93
C LEU A 285 -20.84 9.75 -13.21
N LYS A 286 -22.00 9.38 -13.77
CA LYS A 286 -23.10 10.33 -14.03
C LYS A 286 -23.53 11.08 -12.77
N GLN A 287 -23.65 10.37 -11.64
CA GLN A 287 -24.12 10.95 -10.38
C GLN A 287 -23.04 11.78 -9.66
N LEU A 288 -21.79 11.33 -9.67
CA LEU A 288 -20.69 11.87 -8.88
C LEU A 288 -19.76 12.80 -9.67
N HIS A 289 -20.00 12.99 -10.98
CA HIS A 289 -19.22 13.89 -11.81
C HIS A 289 -19.13 15.28 -11.16
N PRO A 290 -17.95 15.91 -11.07
CA PRO A 290 -17.78 17.18 -10.37
C PRO A 290 -18.73 18.29 -10.82
N ASP A 291 -19.11 18.32 -12.10
CA ASP A 291 -20.02 19.32 -12.66
C ASP A 291 -21.50 19.06 -12.30
N ASN A 292 -21.83 17.84 -11.85
CA ASN A 292 -23.19 17.43 -11.44
C ASN A 292 -23.38 17.47 -9.91
N LEU A 293 -22.33 17.70 -9.14
CA LEU A 293 -22.42 17.71 -7.68
C LEU A 293 -23.25 18.91 -7.19
N PRO A 294 -24.18 18.70 -6.24
CA PRO A 294 -24.98 19.80 -5.70
C PRO A 294 -24.08 20.78 -4.93
N ALA A 295 -24.43 22.06 -5.04
CA ALA A 295 -23.77 23.11 -4.30
C ALA A 295 -23.94 22.91 -2.79
N ALA A 296 -22.90 23.24 -2.03
CA ALA A 296 -22.91 23.10 -0.59
C ALA A 296 -23.83 24.15 0.08
N THR A 297 -24.89 23.67 0.71
CA THR A 297 -25.85 24.44 1.53
C THR A 297 -25.45 24.43 3.01
N GLN A 298 -26.11 25.24 3.85
CA GLN A 298 -25.87 25.24 5.29
C GLN A 298 -26.15 23.87 5.93
N SER A 299 -27.21 23.17 5.49
CA SER A 299 -27.57 21.84 6.00
C SER A 299 -26.64 20.74 5.52
N SER A 300 -26.11 20.80 4.29
CA SER A 300 -25.23 19.77 3.74
C SER A 300 -23.75 19.94 4.13
N THR A 301 -23.34 21.13 4.60
CA THR A 301 -21.93 21.44 4.90
C THR A 301 -21.51 20.97 6.29
N PHE A 302 -20.53 20.05 6.36
CA PHE A 302 -19.86 19.71 7.62
C PHE A 302 -18.84 20.77 8.04
N ARG A 303 -18.11 21.32 7.06
CA ARG A 303 -17.06 22.31 7.32
C ARG A 303 -16.77 23.16 6.10
N LYS A 304 -16.72 24.49 6.29
CA LYS A 304 -16.29 25.45 5.27
C LYS A 304 -15.16 26.34 5.81
N ALA A 305 -13.94 26.09 5.36
CA ALA A 305 -12.76 26.88 5.71
C ALA A 305 -11.81 26.96 4.51
N ARG A 306 -10.56 26.47 4.64
CA ARG A 306 -9.62 26.33 3.51
C ARG A 306 -10.04 25.26 2.49
N ASN A 307 -10.85 24.32 2.94
CA ASN A 307 -11.52 23.32 2.13
C ASN A 307 -13.01 23.36 2.50
N ILE A 308 -13.85 22.90 1.61
CA ILE A 308 -15.26 22.61 1.86
C ILE A 308 -15.45 21.10 1.91
N ILE A 309 -16.22 20.65 2.91
CA ILE A 309 -16.59 19.26 3.13
C ILE A 309 -18.11 19.25 3.28
N TRP A 310 -18.81 18.54 2.39
CA TRP A 310 -20.27 18.53 2.36
C TRP A 310 -20.81 17.18 1.92
N ARG A 311 -22.08 16.95 2.23
CA ARG A 311 -22.84 15.76 1.84
C ARG A 311 -23.31 15.89 0.41
N VAL A 312 -23.18 14.81 -0.35
CA VAL A 312 -23.70 14.69 -1.71
C VAL A 312 -24.43 13.35 -1.88
N PRO A 313 -25.46 13.28 -2.73
CA PRO A 313 -26.15 12.03 -3.03
C PRO A 313 -25.23 11.11 -3.84
N GLY A 314 -25.02 9.90 -3.32
CA GLY A 314 -24.40 8.79 -4.03
C GLY A 314 -25.40 8.04 -4.89
N VAL A 315 -24.96 6.91 -5.45
CA VAL A 315 -25.83 5.97 -6.17
C VAL A 315 -26.76 5.28 -5.17
N ASP A 316 -27.98 4.94 -5.62
CA ASP A 316 -29.01 4.27 -4.83
C ASP A 316 -29.46 5.01 -3.56
N GLY A 317 -29.29 6.34 -3.54
CA GLY A 317 -29.70 7.19 -2.41
C GLY A 317 -28.76 7.16 -1.20
N ALA A 318 -27.61 6.48 -1.30
CA ALA A 318 -26.60 6.50 -0.23
C ALA A 318 -26.02 7.92 -0.04
N GLU A 319 -25.84 8.37 1.20
CA GLU A 319 -25.14 9.64 1.47
C GLU A 319 -23.62 9.45 1.42
N VAL A 320 -22.93 10.25 0.60
CA VAL A 320 -21.46 10.27 0.52
C VAL A 320 -20.91 11.66 0.84
N VAL A 321 -19.60 11.75 1.10
CA VAL A 321 -18.94 12.99 1.50
C VAL A 321 -17.99 13.46 0.41
N ALA A 322 -18.24 14.67 -0.10
CA ALA A 322 -17.35 15.34 -1.04
C ALA A 322 -16.43 16.35 -0.32
N LYS A 323 -15.19 16.45 -0.80
CA LYS A 323 -14.17 17.38 -0.30
C LYS A 323 -13.48 18.09 -1.45
N LYS A 324 -13.60 19.43 -1.46
CA LYS A 324 -12.98 20.32 -2.46
C LYS A 324 -12.14 21.42 -1.77
N PRO A 325 -10.93 21.74 -2.24
CA PRO A 325 -10.19 22.91 -1.77
C PRO A 325 -10.84 24.22 -2.20
N LEU A 326 -10.89 25.21 -1.30
CA LEU A 326 -11.38 26.56 -1.60
C LEU A 326 -10.25 27.59 -1.68
N LYS A 327 -9.20 27.43 -0.87
CA LYS A 327 -8.08 28.37 -0.80
C LYS A 327 -6.74 27.64 -0.75
N VAL A 328 -5.76 28.16 -1.51
CA VAL A 328 -4.36 27.74 -1.51
C VAL A 328 -3.49 28.98 -1.28
N ALA A 329 -2.46 28.86 -0.44
CA ALA A 329 -1.54 29.96 -0.18
C ALA A 329 -0.64 30.19 -1.41
N ILE A 330 -0.35 31.44 -1.77
CA ILE A 330 0.41 31.82 -2.97
C ILE A 330 1.74 31.08 -3.07
N GLN A 331 2.49 31.00 -1.97
CA GLN A 331 3.77 30.28 -1.92
C GLN A 331 3.63 28.80 -2.34
N LYS A 332 2.51 28.16 -2.03
CA LYS A 332 2.26 26.77 -2.44
C LYS A 332 1.96 26.63 -3.92
N LEU A 333 1.40 27.64 -4.57
CA LEU A 333 1.20 27.60 -6.03
C LEU A 333 2.54 27.53 -6.76
N LEU A 334 3.59 28.14 -6.22
CA LEU A 334 4.95 28.07 -6.77
C LEU A 334 5.64 26.74 -6.45
N PHE A 335 5.66 26.33 -5.18
CA PHE A 335 6.46 25.17 -4.74
C PHE A 335 5.75 23.80 -4.86
N ASP A 336 4.42 23.78 -4.97
CA ASP A 336 3.62 22.54 -5.02
C ASP A 336 3.07 22.23 -6.42
N ARG A 337 3.44 22.99 -7.47
CA ARG A 337 2.91 22.83 -8.85
C ARG A 337 3.08 21.42 -9.44
N PHE A 338 4.12 20.70 -9.04
CA PHE A 338 4.39 19.32 -9.48
C PHE A 338 3.90 18.25 -8.50
N LYS A 339 3.27 18.64 -7.39
CA LYS A 339 2.75 17.69 -6.41
C LYS A 339 1.33 17.26 -6.81
N PRO A 340 0.96 16.01 -6.50
CA PRO A 340 -0.43 15.56 -6.69
C PRO A 340 -1.43 16.46 -5.96
N THR A 341 -2.62 16.60 -6.54
CA THR A 341 -3.73 17.38 -5.99
C THR A 341 -4.12 16.91 -4.59
N LYS A 342 -4.88 17.73 -3.84
CA LYS A 342 -5.35 17.33 -2.52
C LYS A 342 -6.30 16.13 -2.62
N ALA A 343 -7.11 16.06 -3.67
CA ALA A 343 -8.01 14.95 -3.90
C ALA A 343 -7.23 13.65 -4.12
N ARG A 344 -6.30 13.65 -5.07
CA ARG A 344 -5.44 12.50 -5.35
C ARG A 344 -4.57 12.07 -4.17
N ARG A 345 -4.09 13.01 -3.34
CA ARG A 345 -3.39 12.67 -2.09
C ARG A 345 -4.30 12.00 -1.06
N SER A 346 -5.58 12.38 -0.99
CA SER A 346 -6.57 11.70 -0.14
C SER A 346 -6.84 10.29 -0.64
N TRP A 347 -7.07 10.12 -1.95
CA TRP A 347 -7.19 8.82 -2.60
C TRP A 347 -5.99 7.92 -2.30
N ASN A 348 -4.79 8.42 -2.55
CA ASN A 348 -3.59 7.64 -2.35
C ASN A 348 -3.41 7.20 -0.89
N ALA A 349 -3.74 8.10 0.06
CA ALA A 349 -3.69 7.76 1.47
C ALA A 349 -4.75 6.73 1.86
N ALA A 350 -5.97 6.80 1.29
CA ALA A 350 -7.03 5.83 1.57
C ALA A 350 -6.61 4.43 1.12
N ALA A 351 -6.15 4.30 -0.13
CA ALA A 351 -5.66 3.03 -0.65
C ALA A 351 -4.52 2.44 0.20
N GLU A 352 -3.55 3.26 0.64
CA GLU A 352 -2.46 2.78 1.49
C GLU A 352 -2.90 2.42 2.92
N LEU A 353 -3.93 3.06 3.47
CA LEU A 353 -4.51 2.71 4.77
C LEU A 353 -5.30 1.40 4.68
N SER A 354 -6.12 1.22 3.64
CA SER A 354 -6.88 -0.02 3.41
C SER A 354 -5.95 -1.23 3.23
N ARG A 355 -4.84 -1.08 2.49
CA ARG A 355 -3.82 -2.14 2.33
C ARG A 355 -3.16 -2.56 3.64
N ARG A 356 -3.17 -1.66 4.61
CA ARG A 356 -2.63 -1.86 5.96
C ARG A 356 -3.75 -2.10 6.96
N ASP A 357 -4.99 -2.29 6.51
CA ASP A 357 -6.16 -2.53 7.36
C ASP A 357 -6.21 -1.55 8.55
N ILE A 358 -5.97 -0.28 8.23
CA ILE A 358 -6.18 0.86 9.14
C ILE A 358 -7.47 1.54 8.71
N SER A 359 -8.45 1.58 9.62
CA SER A 359 -9.77 2.12 9.32
C SER A 359 -9.73 3.60 8.91
N THR A 360 -10.33 3.89 7.76
CA THR A 360 -10.56 5.23 7.21
C THR A 360 -11.84 5.22 6.37
N ALA A 361 -12.37 6.39 6.03
CA ALA A 361 -13.49 6.50 5.09
C ALA A 361 -13.08 5.89 3.74
N ARG A 362 -13.84 4.91 3.24
CA ARG A 362 -13.56 4.27 1.95
C ARG A 362 -13.61 5.29 0.83
N ALA A 363 -12.57 5.32 0.02
CA ALA A 363 -12.51 6.19 -1.15
C ALA A 363 -13.43 5.65 -2.25
N ILE A 364 -14.33 6.50 -2.71
CA ILE A 364 -15.26 6.19 -3.79
C ILE A 364 -14.71 6.71 -5.11
N ALA A 365 -14.28 7.97 -5.14
CA ALA A 365 -13.70 8.57 -6.32
C ALA A 365 -12.74 9.73 -5.99
N TYR A 366 -11.85 10.04 -6.92
CA TYR A 366 -11.25 11.36 -7.00
C TYR A 366 -11.25 11.86 -8.44
N PHE A 367 -11.37 13.18 -8.57
CA PHE A 367 -11.32 13.88 -9.84
C PHE A 367 -10.34 15.05 -9.73
N GLU A 368 -9.58 15.30 -10.79
CA GLU A 368 -8.74 16.47 -10.98
C GLU A 368 -8.93 17.02 -12.39
N LYS A 369 -9.05 18.35 -12.52
CA LYS A 369 -9.25 18.99 -13.82
C LYS A 369 -7.92 19.12 -14.54
N SER A 370 -7.85 18.59 -15.75
CA SER A 370 -6.63 18.59 -16.55
C SER A 370 -6.17 20.03 -16.85
N GLY A 371 -4.89 20.31 -16.64
CA GLY A 371 -4.31 21.64 -16.87
C GLY A 371 -4.65 22.70 -15.83
N ASP A 372 -5.35 22.37 -14.72
CA ASP A 372 -5.65 23.33 -13.66
C ASP A 372 -4.38 23.85 -12.97
N LYS A 373 -4.12 25.16 -13.09
CA LYS A 373 -3.00 25.85 -12.43
C LYS A 373 -3.37 26.36 -11.03
N SER A 374 -4.65 26.40 -10.68
CA SER A 374 -5.14 26.94 -9.40
C SER A 374 -4.96 25.96 -8.24
N MET A 375 -4.83 24.66 -8.52
CA MET A 375 -4.84 23.57 -7.53
C MET A 375 -6.17 23.47 -6.75
N LEU A 376 -7.24 24.09 -7.27
CA LEU A 376 -8.57 24.14 -6.66
C LEU A 376 -9.57 23.21 -7.33
N GLU A 377 -9.38 22.90 -8.62
CA GLU A 377 -10.28 22.05 -9.40
C GLU A 377 -9.94 20.58 -9.22
N ASN A 378 -10.19 20.09 -8.00
CA ASN A 378 -10.06 18.69 -7.63
C ASN A 378 -11.05 18.32 -6.52
N VAL A 379 -11.69 17.16 -6.65
CA VAL A 379 -12.72 16.69 -5.72
C VAL A 379 -12.38 15.27 -5.27
N PHE A 380 -12.45 15.02 -3.97
CA PHE A 380 -12.35 13.67 -3.39
C PHE A 380 -13.69 13.30 -2.78
N ILE A 381 -14.15 12.08 -3.07
CA ILE A 381 -15.43 11.54 -2.61
C ILE A 381 -15.16 10.24 -1.84
N CYS A 382 -15.72 10.15 -0.65
CA CYS A 382 -15.63 8.96 0.20
C CYS A 382 -16.97 8.67 0.87
N GLU A 383 -17.11 7.46 1.41
CA GLU A 383 -18.26 7.09 2.23
C GLU A 383 -18.40 8.02 3.44
N LYS A 384 -19.65 8.26 3.85
CA LYS A 384 -19.95 8.93 5.12
C LYS A 384 -19.73 7.93 6.26
N VAL A 385 -18.81 8.26 7.16
CA VAL A 385 -18.50 7.42 8.31
C VAL A 385 -19.45 7.74 9.46
N ASP A 386 -20.23 6.75 9.88
CA ASP A 386 -21.01 6.80 11.12
C ASP A 386 -20.09 6.77 12.35
N HIS A 387 -20.36 7.64 13.32
CA HIS A 387 -19.55 7.81 14.52
C HIS A 387 -20.35 8.52 15.62
N ASP A 388 -19.96 8.29 16.88
CA ASP A 388 -20.66 8.87 18.04
C ASP A 388 -19.98 10.17 18.50
N PHE A 389 -18.64 10.22 18.44
CA PHE A 389 -17.85 11.40 18.80
C PHE A 389 -16.44 11.34 18.20
N THR A 390 -15.62 12.39 18.40
CA THR A 390 -14.20 12.38 18.04
C THR A 390 -13.30 12.28 19.27
N ILE A 391 -12.04 11.85 19.10
CA ILE A 391 -11.06 11.84 20.21
C ILE A 391 -10.89 13.24 20.84
N ARG A 392 -11.06 14.30 20.06
CA ARG A 392 -11.00 15.67 20.60
C ARG A 392 -12.12 15.94 21.59
N ASP A 393 -13.32 15.46 21.32
CA ASP A 393 -14.51 15.78 22.13
C ASP A 393 -14.36 15.13 23.50
N ILE A 394 -14.06 13.83 23.52
CA ILE A 394 -13.83 13.09 24.77
C ILE A 394 -12.61 13.58 25.56
N PHE A 395 -11.53 13.99 24.89
CA PHE A 395 -10.37 14.56 25.59
C PHE A 395 -10.64 15.94 26.19
N ASN A 396 -11.49 16.76 25.57
CA ASN A 396 -11.90 18.03 26.19
C ASN A 396 -12.75 17.76 27.44
N ALA A 397 -13.69 16.82 27.38
CA ALA A 397 -14.51 16.42 28.53
C ALA A 397 -13.65 15.95 29.72
N PHE A 398 -12.70 15.05 29.49
CA PHE A 398 -11.79 14.58 30.56
C PHE A 398 -10.88 15.69 31.10
N ARG A 399 -10.51 16.67 30.28
CA ARG A 399 -9.75 17.84 30.74
C ARG A 399 -10.62 18.77 31.61
N GLU A 400 -11.94 18.77 31.39
CA GLU A 400 -12.91 19.54 32.17
C GLU A 400 -13.33 18.83 33.47
N GLY A 401 -12.81 17.62 33.72
CA GLY A 401 -13.00 16.88 34.98
C GLY A 401 -14.00 15.73 34.88
N GLU A 402 -14.58 15.49 33.70
CA GLU A 402 -15.49 14.36 33.47
C GLU A 402 -14.75 13.02 33.64
N THR A 403 -15.32 12.10 34.41
CA THR A 403 -14.78 10.75 34.61
C THR A 403 -15.40 9.73 33.66
N ILE A 404 -16.49 10.08 32.98
CA ILE A 404 -17.19 9.26 31.98
C ILE A 404 -17.75 10.19 30.90
N TYR A 405 -17.56 9.86 29.62
CA TYR A 405 -18.15 10.60 28.49
C TYR A 405 -18.93 9.64 27.59
N GLN A 406 -20.24 9.87 27.44
CA GLN A 406 -21.15 9.01 26.67
C GLN A 406 -21.04 7.51 27.00
N GLY A 407 -20.82 7.18 28.28
CA GLY A 407 -20.66 5.81 28.78
C GLY A 407 -19.26 5.21 28.61
N VAL A 408 -18.25 6.01 28.25
CA VAL A 408 -16.88 5.55 28.04
C VAL A 408 -15.94 6.18 29.09
N THR A 409 -15.14 5.35 29.76
CA THR A 409 -14.16 5.80 30.76
C THR A 409 -12.81 6.18 30.13
N PRO A 410 -11.96 6.98 30.82
CA PRO A 410 -10.59 7.27 30.38
C PRO A 410 -9.77 6.02 30.08
N GLU A 411 -9.86 4.98 30.91
CA GLU A 411 -9.11 3.74 30.78
C GLU A 411 -9.43 3.04 29.45
N GLN A 412 -10.72 2.91 29.14
CA GLN A 412 -11.18 2.30 27.88
C GLN A 412 -10.67 3.08 26.66
N VAL A 413 -10.72 4.43 26.71
CA VAL A 413 -10.21 5.27 25.62
C VAL A 413 -8.71 5.13 25.48
N TYR A 414 -7.95 5.18 26.59
CA TYR A 414 -6.50 5.18 26.54
C TYR A 414 -5.95 3.84 26.06
N GLU A 415 -6.52 2.73 26.52
CA GLU A 415 -6.15 1.38 26.07
C GLU A 415 -6.47 1.20 24.59
N GLY A 416 -7.73 1.44 24.19
CA GLY A 416 -8.16 1.28 22.81
C GLY A 416 -7.37 2.17 21.85
N LEU A 417 -7.18 3.44 22.20
CA LEU A 417 -6.42 4.39 21.39
C LEU A 417 -4.93 4.02 21.34
N SER A 418 -4.34 3.60 22.46
CA SER A 418 -2.96 3.12 22.51
C SER A 418 -2.74 1.97 21.52
N ASN A 419 -3.61 0.95 21.56
CA ASN A 419 -3.53 -0.21 20.68
C ASN A 419 -3.65 0.20 19.20
N PHE A 420 -4.64 1.03 18.88
CA PHE A 420 -4.84 1.58 17.54
C PHE A 420 -3.62 2.35 17.03
N LEU A 421 -3.03 3.23 17.85
CA LEU A 421 -1.85 4.00 17.46
C LEU A 421 -0.59 3.13 17.33
N GLN A 422 -0.46 2.09 18.14
CA GLN A 422 0.66 1.17 18.06
C GLN A 422 0.62 0.38 16.75
N GLU A 423 -0.57 -0.06 16.36
CA GLU A 423 -0.85 -0.72 15.09
C GLU A 423 -0.58 0.22 13.90
N LEU A 424 -1.17 1.42 13.90
CA LEU A 424 -0.95 2.47 12.90
C LEU A 424 0.55 2.69 12.63
N HIS A 425 1.31 2.90 13.70
CA HIS A 425 2.74 3.16 13.64
C HIS A 425 3.55 1.89 13.31
N GLY A 426 3.09 0.71 13.77
CA GLY A 426 3.66 -0.61 13.49
C GLY A 426 3.60 -0.96 12.01
N ARG A 427 2.46 -0.71 11.37
CA ARG A 427 2.22 -0.91 9.93
C ARG A 427 2.83 0.21 9.06
N GLY A 428 3.66 1.07 9.64
CA GLY A 428 4.46 2.05 8.91
C GLY A 428 3.71 3.32 8.50
N VAL A 429 2.60 3.67 9.16
CA VAL A 429 1.85 4.90 8.90
C VAL A 429 2.34 6.01 9.82
N PHE A 430 2.85 7.10 9.24
CA PHE A 430 3.13 8.35 9.95
C PHE A 430 2.10 9.38 9.52
N PHE A 431 1.16 9.71 10.40
CA PHE A 431 -0.02 10.48 10.04
C PHE A 431 0.27 11.98 9.86
N ARG A 432 1.26 12.51 10.58
CA ARG A 432 1.79 13.90 10.51
C ARG A 432 0.87 15.01 10.98
N ASP A 433 -0.44 14.82 10.93
CA ASP A 433 -1.44 15.80 11.33
C ASP A 433 -2.46 15.18 12.30
N LEU A 434 -1.98 14.36 13.23
CA LEU A 434 -2.80 13.50 14.09
C LEU A 434 -3.40 14.30 15.25
N ALA A 435 -4.27 15.26 14.95
CA ALA A 435 -5.05 15.94 15.97
C ALA A 435 -6.24 15.05 16.36
N GLY A 436 -6.70 15.10 17.62
CA GLY A 436 -7.84 14.28 18.08
C GLY A 436 -9.16 14.48 17.29
N GLY A 437 -9.31 15.60 16.57
CA GLY A 437 -10.48 15.81 15.71
C GLY A 437 -10.39 15.12 14.35
N ASN A 438 -9.29 14.41 14.07
CA ASN A 438 -9.07 13.62 12.86
C ASN A 438 -9.25 12.11 13.12
N ILE A 439 -9.74 11.74 14.31
CA ILE A 439 -10.06 10.37 14.69
C ILE A 439 -11.50 10.34 15.18
N LEU A 440 -12.34 9.68 14.39
CA LEU A 440 -13.72 9.40 14.73
C LEU A 440 -13.78 8.14 15.59
N VAL A 441 -14.71 8.11 16.54
CA VAL A 441 -14.91 6.99 17.45
C VAL A 441 -16.35 6.51 17.30
N LYS A 442 -16.50 5.21 17.07
CA LYS A 442 -17.77 4.50 17.13
C LYS A 442 -17.70 3.46 18.25
N LYS A 443 -18.69 3.46 19.13
CA LYS A 443 -18.83 2.42 20.15
C LYS A 443 -19.33 1.14 19.48
N HIS A 444 -18.70 0.01 19.82
CA HIS A 444 -19.10 -1.31 19.36
C HIS A 444 -18.99 -2.29 20.53
N ASP A 445 -20.11 -2.64 21.13
CA ASP A 445 -20.17 -3.41 22.39
C ASP A 445 -19.26 -2.79 23.47
N ASN A 446 -18.29 -3.56 23.97
CA ASN A 446 -17.28 -3.13 24.94
C ASN A 446 -15.99 -2.57 24.31
N ALA A 447 -15.96 -2.36 22.99
CA ALA A 447 -14.80 -1.89 22.25
C ALA A 447 -15.04 -0.53 21.56
N LEU A 448 -13.94 0.17 21.29
CA LEU A 448 -13.95 1.44 20.55
C LEU A 448 -13.34 1.21 19.17
N LYS A 449 -14.09 1.55 18.12
CA LYS A 449 -13.60 1.55 16.74
C LYS A 449 -13.12 2.96 16.37
N PHE A 450 -11.86 3.06 15.95
CA PHE A 450 -11.23 4.33 15.56
C PHE A 450 -11.15 4.42 14.03
N THR A 451 -11.62 5.53 13.46
CA THR A 451 -11.56 5.76 12.00
C THR A 451 -10.85 7.09 11.71
N LEU A 452 -9.84 7.05 10.85
CA LEU A 452 -9.06 8.23 10.46
C LEU A 452 -9.77 9.04 9.38
N ILE A 453 -9.74 10.36 9.52
CA ILE A 453 -10.16 11.34 8.51
C ILE A 453 -9.07 12.39 8.27
N ASP A 454 -9.19 13.16 7.17
CA ASP A 454 -8.16 14.13 6.75
C ASP A 454 -6.76 13.52 6.54
N ILE A 455 -6.74 12.37 5.88
CA ILE A 455 -5.58 11.48 5.72
C ILE A 455 -4.52 11.95 4.70
N ASN A 456 -4.77 13.04 3.96
CA ASN A 456 -4.00 13.45 2.78
C ASN A 456 -2.55 13.91 3.06
N ARG A 457 -2.13 13.98 4.33
CA ARG A 457 -0.77 14.33 4.75
C ARG A 457 0.05 13.13 5.22
N ALA A 458 -0.59 11.98 5.40
CA ALA A 458 0.05 10.77 5.90
C ALA A 458 1.22 10.34 4.99
N ARG A 459 2.18 9.66 5.60
CA ARG A 459 3.33 9.05 4.92
C ARG A 459 3.37 7.57 5.27
N PHE A 460 3.69 6.77 4.27
CA PHE A 460 3.63 5.33 4.36
C PHE A 460 5.01 4.75 4.12
N TYR A 461 5.39 3.80 4.97
CA TYR A 461 6.66 3.12 4.94
C TYR A 461 6.42 1.61 4.93
N ASN A 462 7.37 0.85 4.39
CA ASN A 462 7.36 -0.63 4.45
C ASN A 462 8.10 -1.15 5.69
N HIS A 463 8.18 -0.31 6.71
CA HIS A 463 8.78 -0.60 8.01
C HIS A 463 8.03 0.21 9.06
N PRO A 464 8.07 -0.21 10.34
CA PRO A 464 7.51 0.59 11.43
C PRO A 464 8.08 2.01 11.44
N VAL A 465 7.28 2.99 11.81
CA VAL A 465 7.75 4.38 11.90
C VAL A 465 8.71 4.57 13.08
N THR A 466 9.61 5.53 12.93
CA THR A 466 10.65 5.84 13.93
C THR A 466 10.06 6.44 15.20
N MET A 467 10.76 6.31 16.34
CA MET A 467 10.29 6.88 17.62
C MET A 467 10.01 8.38 17.53
N GLN A 468 10.83 9.15 16.80
CA GLN A 468 10.60 10.59 16.61
C GLN A 468 9.26 10.87 15.90
N GLN A 469 8.91 10.08 14.89
CA GLN A 469 7.64 10.19 14.19
C GLN A 469 6.47 9.80 15.09
N ARG A 470 6.61 8.72 15.87
CA ARG A 470 5.62 8.28 16.87
C ARG A 470 5.32 9.39 17.87
N LEU A 471 6.37 9.94 18.49
CA LEU A 471 6.24 11.04 19.46
C LEU A 471 5.62 12.28 18.82
N SER A 472 5.98 12.62 17.57
CA SER A 472 5.37 13.74 16.86
C SER A 472 3.85 13.58 16.68
N ASP A 473 3.35 12.37 16.45
CA ASP A 473 1.92 12.11 16.33
C ASP A 473 1.24 12.06 17.72
N LEU A 474 1.87 11.40 18.70
CA LEU A 474 1.40 11.33 20.10
C LEU A 474 1.25 12.71 20.75
N THR A 475 2.22 13.60 20.52
CA THR A 475 2.16 14.97 21.02
C THR A 475 0.97 15.76 20.44
N ARG A 476 0.61 15.52 19.17
CA ARG A 476 -0.49 16.25 18.53
C ARG A 476 -1.85 15.76 19.00
N ILE A 477 -2.00 14.45 19.16
CA ILE A 477 -3.29 13.85 19.53
C ILE A 477 -3.63 14.15 20.99
N SER A 478 -2.65 14.07 21.89
CA SER A 478 -2.85 14.24 23.32
C SER A 478 -2.87 15.71 23.77
N HIS A 479 -2.60 16.67 22.88
CA HIS A 479 -2.55 18.10 23.21
C HIS A 479 -3.83 18.64 23.88
N LYS A 480 -5.00 18.05 23.60
CA LYS A 480 -6.27 18.48 24.20
C LYS A 480 -6.57 17.82 25.55
N LEU A 481 -5.82 16.80 25.91
CA LEU A 481 -5.93 16.09 27.18
C LEU A 481 -5.13 16.81 28.28
N HIS A 482 -5.59 16.70 29.53
CA HIS A 482 -4.86 17.16 30.72
C HIS A 482 -3.57 16.32 30.92
N TRP A 483 -2.60 16.83 31.70
CA TRP A 483 -1.25 16.24 31.73
C TRP A 483 -1.22 14.81 32.27
N GLU A 484 -1.99 14.53 33.31
CA GLU A 484 -2.12 13.19 33.93
C GLU A 484 -2.63 12.15 32.91
N GLY A 485 -3.65 12.50 32.12
CA GLY A 485 -4.14 11.65 31.03
C GLY A 485 -3.13 11.48 29.89
N ARG A 486 -2.31 12.50 29.59
CA ARG A 486 -1.21 12.35 28.62
C ARG A 486 -0.16 11.37 29.11
N GLU A 487 0.19 11.43 30.39
CA GLU A 487 1.10 10.48 31.04
C GLU A 487 0.57 9.05 30.95
N ALA A 488 -0.71 8.84 31.30
CA ALA A 488 -1.36 7.54 31.23
C ALA A 488 -1.38 6.98 29.81
N LEU A 489 -1.91 7.74 28.84
CA LEU A 489 -2.01 7.32 27.44
C LEU A 489 -0.64 7.00 26.82
N VAL A 490 0.35 7.88 27.01
CA VAL A 490 1.67 7.71 26.40
C VAL A 490 2.43 6.58 27.08
N SER A 491 2.27 6.38 28.38
CA SER A 491 2.87 5.24 29.09
C SER A 491 2.28 3.92 28.61
N LEU A 492 0.95 3.82 28.47
CA LEU A 492 0.30 2.64 27.87
C LEU A 492 0.85 2.36 26.46
N TYR A 493 0.99 3.41 25.64
CA TYR A 493 1.55 3.31 24.30
C TYR A 493 2.98 2.77 24.29
N LEU A 494 3.85 3.32 25.13
CA LEU A 494 5.27 2.96 25.16
C LEU A 494 5.49 1.57 25.78
N ASN A 495 4.67 1.19 26.76
CA ASN A 495 4.72 -0.12 27.41
C ASN A 495 4.24 -1.24 26.48
N GLY A 496 3.23 -0.99 25.65
CA GLY A 496 2.72 -1.97 24.69
C GLY A 496 3.66 -2.25 23.50
N MET A 497 4.68 -1.40 23.29
CA MET A 497 5.65 -1.63 22.21
C MET A 497 6.42 -2.95 22.43
N ARG A 498 6.75 -3.65 21.33
CA ARG A 498 7.60 -4.87 21.35
C ARG A 498 8.87 -4.72 22.20
N LYS A 499 9.47 -3.53 22.19
CA LYS A 499 10.50 -3.14 23.15
C LYS A 499 9.89 -2.08 24.05
N SER A 500 9.34 -2.52 25.18
CA SER A 500 8.71 -1.66 26.18
C SER A 500 9.66 -0.54 26.61
N LYS A 501 9.08 0.63 26.85
CA LYS A 501 9.79 1.86 27.19
C LYS A 501 8.99 2.63 28.23
N ASN A 502 9.71 3.30 29.13
CA ASN A 502 9.09 4.24 30.05
C ASN A 502 8.98 5.61 29.40
N PHE A 503 7.97 6.39 29.80
CA PHE A 503 7.86 7.79 29.43
C PHE A 503 8.89 8.59 30.23
N THR A 504 10.10 8.72 29.71
CA THR A 504 11.23 9.45 30.35
C THR A 504 11.14 10.94 30.08
N PHE A 505 11.94 11.75 30.78
CA PHE A 505 12.05 13.19 30.53
C PHE A 505 12.36 13.52 29.05
N THR A 506 13.26 12.75 28.44
CA THR A 506 13.60 12.89 27.00
C THR A 506 12.41 12.70 26.07
N TYR A 507 11.46 11.84 26.43
CA TYR A 507 10.22 11.65 25.65
C TYR A 507 9.13 12.66 26.00
N ARG A 508 9.15 13.28 27.19
CA ARG A 508 8.26 14.39 27.56
C ARG A 508 8.61 15.69 26.85
N LEU A 509 9.90 15.95 26.58
CA LEU A 509 10.37 17.20 25.99
C LEU A 509 9.61 17.64 24.71
N PRO A 510 9.34 16.77 23.71
CA PRO A 510 8.52 17.12 22.56
C PRO A 510 7.12 17.67 22.90
N PHE A 511 6.50 17.20 23.99
CA PHE A 511 5.17 17.63 24.42
C PHE A 511 5.21 19.06 24.93
N TYR A 512 6.16 19.38 25.83
CA TYR A 512 6.37 20.73 26.33
C TYR A 512 6.69 21.72 25.21
N LEU A 513 7.59 21.34 24.29
CA LEU A 513 7.96 22.18 23.15
C LEU A 513 6.76 22.46 22.22
N TYR A 514 5.88 21.47 22.05
CA TYR A 514 4.68 21.64 21.25
C TYR A 514 3.65 22.53 21.94
N ASP A 515 3.43 22.38 23.24
CA ASP A 515 2.53 23.24 24.02
C ASP A 515 3.01 24.69 23.96
N TYR A 516 4.30 24.93 24.18
CA TYR A 516 4.91 26.26 24.01
C TYR A 516 4.64 26.82 22.62
N LYS A 517 4.90 26.03 21.57
CA LYS A 517 4.67 26.44 20.18
C LYS A 517 3.20 26.79 19.91
N VAL A 518 2.24 26.01 20.40
CA VAL A 518 0.81 26.28 20.20
C VAL A 518 0.38 27.53 20.96
N ASN A 519 0.83 27.69 22.21
CA ASN A 519 0.52 28.86 23.04
C ASN A 519 1.12 30.13 22.44
N PHE A 520 2.38 30.09 22.00
CA PHE A 520 3.03 31.18 21.28
C PHE A 520 2.25 31.59 20.03
N LYS A 521 1.85 30.61 19.21
CA LYS A 521 1.04 30.89 18.01
C LYS A 521 -0.34 31.47 18.34
N ARG A 522 -0.98 31.06 19.44
CA ARG A 522 -2.26 31.66 19.87
C ARG A 522 -2.09 33.10 20.34
N LYS A 523 -1.01 33.40 21.06
CA LYS A 523 -0.73 34.73 21.63
C LYS A 523 -0.28 35.74 20.57
N TYR A 524 0.54 35.32 19.60
CA TYR A 524 1.16 36.23 18.63
C TYR A 524 0.77 36.00 17.16
N GLY A 525 0.08 34.90 16.85
CA GLY A 525 -0.20 34.46 15.48
C GLY A 525 -1.65 34.68 15.00
N ARG A 526 -2.50 35.35 15.79
CA ARG A 526 -3.76 35.92 15.29
C ARG A 526 -3.50 37.37 14.86
N LYS A 527 -3.11 37.54 13.60
CA LYS A 527 -3.41 38.73 12.80
C LYS A 527 -4.31 38.28 11.66
#